data_AF-A0A2I2U530-F1
#
_entry.id   AF-A0A2I2U530-F1
#
_cell.length_a   1.000
_cell.length_b   1.000
_cell.length_c   1.000
_cell.angle_alpha   90.00
_cell.angle_beta   90.00
_cell.angle_gamma   90.00
#
_symmetry.space_group_name_H-M   'P 1'
#
loop_
_entity.id
_entity.type
_entity.pdbx_description
1 polymer ?
#
loop_
_entity_poly.entity_id
_entity_poly.type
_entity_poly.pdbx_seq_one_letter_code
_entity_poly.pdbx_strand_id
1 'polypeptide(L)'
;MPPGWTNSLPERVRSTGVSPCLAALQGTPASRGFFAAAILFLSQSHVARATPGSDQAVLALSPDYEGVWADLQELWFLGMQAFTGCVPLLPWLAPAALRSRWPQELLQLLGSVSPNSVKPEMVAAYQGVLVELARANRLCREAMRLQAGEETASHYRMAALEQCLSEP
;
A
#
# COMPACT_ATOMS: atom_id res chain seq x y z
N MET A 1 61.90 18.75 -4.03
CA MET A 1 60.45 18.77 -3.71
C MET A 1 59.81 19.98 -4.36
N PRO A 2 58.65 19.86 -5.01
CA PRO A 2 57.59 20.83 -4.83
C PRO A 2 56.67 20.35 -3.69
N PRO A 3 56.36 21.24 -2.72
CA PRO A 3 55.50 20.96 -1.57
C PRO A 3 54.02 21.04 -1.98
N GLY A 4 53.14 20.28 -1.32
CA GLY A 4 51.71 20.64 -1.30
C GLY A 4 50.68 19.58 -1.64
N TRP A 5 51.02 18.29 -1.80
CA TRP A 5 50.00 17.23 -1.86
C TRP A 5 49.63 16.75 -0.45
N THR A 6 49.21 17.68 0.40
CA THR A 6 48.34 17.39 1.54
C THR A 6 47.01 18.06 1.21
N ASN A 7 46.08 17.30 0.65
CA ASN A 7 44.67 17.64 0.71
C ASN A 7 43.88 16.34 0.67
N SER A 8 43.77 15.76 1.87
CA SER A 8 42.49 15.41 2.46
C SER A 8 41.36 15.25 1.45
N LEU A 9 41.02 14.00 1.14
CA LEU A 9 39.68 13.64 0.71
C LEU A 9 38.70 14.37 1.65
N PRO A 10 37.68 15.08 1.13
CA PRO A 10 36.63 15.60 1.99
C PRO A 10 35.92 14.40 2.63
N GLU A 11 36.23 14.13 3.90
CA GLU A 11 35.49 13.25 4.81
C GLU A 11 34.11 13.87 5.11
N ARG A 12 33.28 14.01 4.08
CA ARG A 12 31.89 14.46 4.23
C ARG A 12 30.95 13.70 3.32
N VAL A 13 31.08 12.38 3.29
CA VAL A 13 29.97 11.47 2.95
C VAL A 13 29.93 10.33 3.99
N ARG A 14 29.90 10.70 5.27
CA ARG A 14 29.50 9.81 6.36
C ARG A 14 28.82 10.65 7.43
N SER A 15 27.51 10.88 7.33
CA SER A 15 26.75 11.33 8.51
C SER A 15 25.23 11.11 8.47
N THR A 16 24.69 10.42 7.48
CA THR A 16 23.37 9.79 7.59
C THR A 16 23.44 8.50 6.80
N GLY A 17 23.28 7.35 7.46
CA GLY A 17 23.32 6.02 6.83
C GLY A 17 22.12 5.75 5.91
N VAL A 18 21.72 6.73 5.12
CA VAL A 18 20.59 6.72 4.20
C VAL A 18 21.16 6.66 2.80
N SER A 19 20.82 5.61 2.05
CA SER A 19 21.20 5.46 0.64
C SER A 19 20.80 6.73 -0.16
N PRO A 20 21.64 7.23 -1.09
CA PRO A 20 21.32 8.39 -1.92
C PRO A 20 19.98 8.27 -2.65
N CYS A 21 19.61 7.06 -3.05
CA CYS A 21 18.32 6.76 -3.67
C CYS A 21 17.15 6.96 -2.70
N LEU A 22 17.32 6.60 -1.42
CA LEU A 22 16.30 6.80 -0.40
C LEU A 22 16.13 8.29 -0.10
N ALA A 23 17.22 9.06 -0.09
CA ALA A 23 17.17 10.52 0.07
C ALA A 23 16.39 11.21 -1.06
N ALA A 24 16.55 10.77 -2.32
CA ALA A 24 15.79 11.31 -3.45
C ALA A 24 14.27 11.05 -3.36
N LEU A 25 13.87 10.02 -2.61
CA LEU A 25 12.48 9.62 -2.40
C LEU A 25 11.86 10.19 -1.11
N GLN A 26 12.61 11.00 -0.33
CA GLN A 26 12.14 11.66 0.90
C GLN A 26 11.17 12.82 0.60
N GLY A 27 10.00 12.50 0.04
CA GLY A 27 8.87 13.40 -0.06
C GLY A 27 9.07 14.59 -1.02
N THR A 28 9.90 14.43 -2.06
CA THR A 28 10.02 15.40 -3.15
C THR A 28 8.69 15.50 -3.94
N PRO A 29 8.41 16.60 -4.65
CA PRO A 29 7.19 16.71 -5.45
C PRO A 29 7.04 15.56 -6.47
N ALA A 30 8.15 15.16 -7.10
CA ALA A 30 8.17 14.05 -8.04
C ALA A 30 7.84 12.70 -7.36
N SER A 31 8.47 12.39 -6.22
CA SER A 31 8.18 11.15 -5.51
C SER A 31 6.75 11.12 -4.98
N ARG A 32 6.24 12.25 -4.46
CA ARG A 32 4.84 12.37 -4.04
C ARG A 32 3.86 12.16 -5.20
N GLY A 33 4.14 12.75 -6.36
CA GLY A 33 3.33 12.58 -7.57
C GLY A 33 3.30 11.13 -8.04
N PHE A 34 4.46 10.47 -8.07
CA PHE A 34 4.56 9.05 -8.42
C PHE A 34 3.73 8.17 -7.50
N PHE A 35 3.90 8.29 -6.18
CA PHE A 35 3.17 7.45 -5.23
C PHE A 35 1.67 7.80 -5.17
N ALA A 36 1.28 9.05 -5.42
CA ALA A 36 -0.13 9.40 -5.56
C ALA A 36 -0.76 8.70 -6.78
N ALA A 37 -0.09 8.70 -7.93
CA ALA A 37 -0.53 7.97 -9.10
C ALA A 37 -0.57 6.45 -8.86
N ALA A 38 0.44 5.91 -8.16
CA ALA A 38 0.47 4.48 -7.79
C ALA A 38 -0.71 4.11 -6.87
N ILE A 39 -1.02 4.93 -5.86
CA ILE A 39 -2.18 4.69 -4.99
C ILE A 39 -3.47 4.65 -5.82
N LEU A 40 -3.68 5.61 -6.72
CA LEU A 40 -4.88 5.64 -7.58
C LEU A 40 -4.95 4.40 -8.49
N PHE A 41 -3.84 4.03 -9.11
CA PHE A 41 -3.76 2.86 -9.97
C PHE A 41 -4.10 1.57 -9.21
N LEU A 42 -3.54 1.39 -8.01
CA LEU A 42 -3.76 0.20 -7.21
C LEU A 42 -5.18 0.16 -6.63
N SER A 43 -5.69 1.29 -6.14
CA SER A 43 -6.98 1.39 -5.45
C SER A 43 -8.18 1.29 -6.37
N GLN A 44 -8.10 1.81 -7.59
CA GLN A 44 -9.27 1.90 -8.49
C GLN A 44 -9.49 0.67 -9.37
N SER A 45 -8.60 -0.32 -9.28
CA SER A 45 -8.65 -1.54 -10.11
C SER A 45 -9.92 -2.39 -9.94
N HIS A 46 -10.51 -2.42 -8.74
CA HIS A 46 -11.61 -3.32 -8.40
C HIS A 46 -12.75 -2.58 -7.68
N VAL A 47 -13.98 -3.07 -7.88
CA VAL A 47 -15.21 -2.55 -7.29
C VAL A 47 -16.13 -3.71 -6.88
N ALA A 48 -17.08 -3.42 -5.98
CA ALA A 48 -18.15 -4.34 -5.66
C ALA A 48 -19.20 -4.31 -6.78
N ARG A 49 -19.51 -5.47 -7.36
CA ARG A 49 -20.56 -5.62 -8.37
C ARG A 49 -21.70 -6.47 -7.81
N ALA A 50 -22.90 -5.89 -7.78
CA ALA A 50 -24.10 -6.62 -7.40
C ALA A 50 -24.34 -7.78 -8.38
N THR A 51 -24.71 -8.95 -7.83
CA THR A 51 -25.07 -10.12 -8.63
C THR A 51 -26.58 -10.34 -8.56
N PRO A 52 -27.29 -10.50 -9.69
CA PRO A 52 -28.73 -10.75 -9.67
C PRO A 52 -29.06 -12.02 -8.87
N GLY A 53 -29.93 -11.91 -7.88
CA GLY A 53 -30.39 -13.06 -7.07
C GLY A 53 -29.48 -13.44 -5.90
N SER A 54 -28.49 -12.61 -5.55
CA SER A 54 -27.64 -12.78 -4.37
C SER A 54 -27.66 -11.51 -3.53
N ASP A 55 -27.74 -11.66 -2.21
CA ASP A 55 -27.64 -10.56 -1.24
C ASP A 55 -26.20 -10.04 -1.09
N GLN A 56 -25.22 -10.73 -1.67
CA GLN A 56 -23.79 -10.40 -1.59
C GLN A 56 -23.25 -9.98 -2.95
N ALA A 57 -22.52 -8.88 -2.99
CA ALA A 57 -21.78 -8.45 -4.17
C ALA A 57 -20.54 -9.35 -4.39
N VAL A 58 -19.99 -9.31 -5.59
CA VAL A 58 -18.71 -9.96 -5.93
C VAL A 58 -17.66 -8.91 -6.24
N LEU A 59 -16.41 -9.21 -5.96
CA LEU A 59 -15.29 -8.40 -6.40
C LEU A 59 -15.17 -8.50 -7.92
N ALA A 60 -15.27 -7.37 -8.60
CA ALA A 60 -15.13 -7.27 -10.05
C ALA A 60 -14.13 -6.17 -10.40
N LEU A 61 -13.63 -6.20 -11.64
CA LEU A 61 -12.84 -5.09 -12.17
C LEU A 61 -13.72 -3.84 -12.31
N SER A 62 -13.10 -2.68 -12.11
CA SER A 62 -13.74 -1.42 -12.48
C SER A 62 -13.84 -1.30 -14.01
N PRO A 63 -14.84 -0.58 -14.54
CA PRO A 63 -15.04 -0.44 -15.99
C PRO A 63 -13.81 0.06 -16.74
N ASP A 64 -13.01 0.93 -16.11
CA ASP A 64 -11.80 1.50 -16.70
C ASP A 64 -10.68 0.46 -16.88
N TYR A 65 -10.72 -0.66 -16.15
CA TYR A 65 -9.71 -1.70 -16.19
C TYR A 65 -10.13 -2.93 -17.00
N GLU A 66 -11.43 -3.19 -17.19
CA GLU A 66 -11.93 -4.42 -17.84
C GLU A 66 -11.30 -4.70 -19.20
N GLY A 67 -11.16 -3.68 -20.05
CA GLY A 67 -10.64 -3.83 -21.42
C GLY A 67 -9.12 -4.05 -21.51
N VAL A 68 -8.37 -3.74 -20.45
CA VAL A 68 -6.89 -3.72 -20.45
C VAL A 68 -6.29 -4.57 -19.33
N TRP A 69 -7.11 -5.22 -18.50
CA TRP A 69 -6.66 -5.92 -17.32
C TRP A 69 -5.67 -7.05 -17.61
N ALA A 70 -5.85 -7.75 -18.74
CA ALA A 70 -4.94 -8.81 -19.15
C ALA A 70 -3.47 -8.34 -19.20
N ASP A 71 -3.26 -7.10 -19.66
CA ASP A 71 -1.95 -6.47 -19.78
C ASP A 71 -1.49 -5.80 -18.47
N LEU A 72 -2.44 -5.34 -17.65
CA LEU A 72 -2.15 -4.59 -16.42
C LEU A 72 -2.06 -5.45 -15.15
N GLN A 73 -2.60 -6.66 -15.13
CA GLN A 73 -2.73 -7.47 -13.91
C GLN A 73 -1.38 -7.74 -13.24
N GLU A 74 -0.34 -8.05 -14.02
CA GLU A 74 0.98 -8.32 -13.47
C GLU A 74 1.61 -7.05 -12.91
N LEU A 75 1.46 -5.93 -13.61
CA LEU A 75 1.89 -4.62 -13.13
C LEU A 75 1.18 -4.24 -11.83
N TRP A 76 -0.10 -4.55 -11.70
CA TRP A 76 -0.86 -4.31 -10.48
C TRP A 76 -0.33 -5.14 -9.30
N PHE A 77 -0.08 -6.44 -9.50
CA PHE A 77 0.47 -7.30 -8.45
C PHE A 77 1.87 -6.85 -8.01
N LEU A 78 2.75 -6.55 -8.98
CA LEU A 78 4.08 -6.01 -8.71
C LEU A 78 4.01 -4.64 -8.01
N GLY A 79 3.06 -3.79 -8.42
CA GLY A 79 2.80 -2.50 -7.81
C GLY A 79 2.37 -2.63 -6.34
N MET A 80 1.46 -3.57 -6.02
CA MET A 80 1.07 -3.87 -4.64
C MET A 80 2.27 -4.27 -3.78
N GLN A 81 3.11 -5.17 -4.28
CA GLN A 81 4.30 -5.66 -3.57
C GLN A 81 5.33 -4.55 -3.38
N ALA A 82 5.64 -3.80 -4.43
CA ALA A 82 6.59 -2.69 -4.40
C ALA A 82 6.12 -1.57 -3.46
N PHE A 83 4.83 -1.22 -3.51
CA PHE A 83 4.22 -0.25 -2.61
C PHE A 83 4.37 -0.70 -1.15
N THR A 84 3.99 -1.95 -0.86
CA THR A 84 4.12 -2.56 0.47
C THR A 84 5.57 -2.48 0.99
N GLY A 85 6.55 -2.84 0.17
CA GLY A 85 7.97 -2.75 0.54
C GLY A 85 8.49 -1.32 0.74
N CYS A 86 7.84 -0.33 0.12
CA CYS A 86 8.22 1.08 0.24
C CYS A 86 7.64 1.76 1.49
N VAL A 87 6.52 1.28 2.05
CA VAL A 87 5.87 1.86 3.23
C VAL A 87 6.82 2.02 4.43
N PRO A 88 7.57 0.99 4.88
CA PRO A 88 8.49 1.15 6.01
C PRO A 88 9.71 2.03 5.69
N LEU A 89 10.05 2.19 4.41
CA LEU A 89 11.19 2.99 3.97
C LEU A 89 10.86 4.49 3.85
N LEU A 90 9.60 4.82 3.64
CA LEU A 90 9.12 6.17 3.33
C LEU A 90 8.08 6.61 4.39
N PRO A 91 8.50 7.27 5.49
CA PRO A 91 7.59 7.62 6.60
C PRO A 91 6.39 8.50 6.21
N TRP A 92 6.49 9.22 5.10
CA TRP A 92 5.43 10.07 4.57
C TRP A 92 4.38 9.30 3.75
N LEU A 93 4.66 8.06 3.36
CA LEU A 93 3.81 7.26 2.46
C LEU A 93 2.53 6.78 3.14
N ALA A 94 2.64 6.25 4.37
CA ALA A 94 1.45 5.83 5.12
C ALA A 94 0.46 6.97 5.39
N PRO A 95 0.90 8.18 5.84
CA PRO A 95 0.04 9.36 5.86
C PRO A 95 -0.58 9.74 4.51
N ALA A 96 0.13 9.54 3.39
CA ALA A 96 -0.39 9.83 2.06
C ALA A 96 -1.49 8.84 1.66
N ALA A 97 -1.29 7.54 1.90
CA ALA A 97 -2.31 6.52 1.70
C ALA A 97 -3.54 6.78 2.58
N LEU A 98 -3.35 7.17 3.84
CA LEU A 98 -4.46 7.52 4.72
C LEU A 98 -5.30 8.69 4.20
N ARG A 99 -4.65 9.77 3.72
CA ARG A 99 -5.34 10.92 3.14
C ARG A 99 -6.12 10.58 1.88
N SER A 100 -5.65 9.60 1.10
CA SER A 100 -6.37 9.10 -0.07
C SER A 100 -7.58 8.25 0.27
N ARG A 101 -7.80 7.91 1.54
CA ARG A 101 -8.82 6.98 2.05
C ARG A 101 -8.74 5.54 1.53
N TRP A 102 -7.70 5.22 0.76
CA TRP A 102 -7.51 3.89 0.19
C TRP A 102 -7.62 2.74 1.20
N PRO A 103 -6.93 2.73 2.36
CA PRO A 103 -7.04 1.59 3.27
C PRO A 103 -8.46 1.40 3.85
N GLN A 104 -9.20 2.49 4.09
CA GLN A 104 -10.57 2.42 4.56
C GLN A 104 -11.52 1.93 3.45
N GLU A 105 -11.39 2.48 2.25
CA GLU A 105 -12.20 2.08 1.10
C GLU A 105 -11.94 0.61 0.70
N LEU A 106 -10.71 0.14 0.84
CA LEU A 106 -10.36 -1.26 0.62
C LEU A 106 -11.04 -2.18 1.65
N LEU A 107 -11.02 -1.84 2.94
CA LEU A 107 -11.72 -2.62 3.96
C LEU A 107 -13.23 -2.61 3.73
N GLN A 108 -13.80 -1.45 3.38
CA GLN A 108 -15.21 -1.33 3.03
C GLN A 108 -15.58 -2.19 1.82
N LEU A 109 -14.74 -2.18 0.77
CA LEU A 109 -14.92 -3.01 -0.41
C LEU A 109 -14.93 -4.49 -0.02
N LEU A 110 -13.92 -4.95 0.71
CA LEU A 110 -13.80 -6.33 1.15
C LEU A 110 -14.98 -6.75 2.05
N GLY A 111 -15.44 -5.88 2.94
CA GLY A 111 -16.62 -6.14 3.78
C GLY A 111 -17.95 -6.18 3.03
N SER A 112 -18.00 -5.63 1.81
CA SER A 112 -19.22 -5.60 0.97
C SER A 112 -19.31 -6.74 -0.05
N VAL A 113 -18.23 -7.47 -0.26
CA VAL A 113 -18.16 -8.55 -1.27
C VAL A 113 -17.99 -9.92 -0.61
N SER A 114 -18.50 -10.95 -1.28
CA SER A 114 -18.32 -12.33 -0.83
C SER A 114 -16.84 -12.75 -0.89
N PRO A 115 -16.28 -13.36 0.17
CA PRO A 115 -14.88 -13.82 0.17
C PRO A 115 -14.56 -14.82 -0.93
N ASN A 116 -15.55 -15.62 -1.34
CA ASN A 116 -15.38 -16.61 -2.39
C ASN A 116 -15.13 -15.96 -3.77
N SER A 117 -15.44 -14.66 -3.92
CA SER A 117 -15.15 -13.91 -5.14
C SER A 117 -13.73 -13.34 -5.19
N VAL A 118 -13.02 -13.31 -4.07
CA VAL A 118 -11.67 -12.73 -3.98
C VAL A 118 -10.64 -13.85 -4.00
N LYS A 119 -9.75 -13.83 -4.99
CA LYS A 119 -8.70 -14.83 -5.13
C LYS A 119 -7.69 -14.74 -3.97
N PRO A 120 -7.14 -15.87 -3.47
CA PRO A 120 -6.19 -15.89 -2.35
C PRO A 120 -4.97 -14.97 -2.54
N GLU A 121 -4.43 -14.88 -3.75
CA GLU A 121 -3.29 -14.02 -4.07
C GLU A 121 -3.63 -12.53 -3.93
N MET A 122 -4.87 -12.12 -4.22
CA MET A 122 -5.32 -10.75 -4.02
C MET A 122 -5.50 -10.46 -2.53
N VAL A 123 -6.07 -11.41 -1.77
CA VAL A 123 -6.16 -11.32 -0.31
C VAL A 123 -4.78 -11.11 0.31
N ALA A 124 -3.77 -11.88 -0.13
CA ALA A 124 -2.39 -11.74 0.34
C ALA A 124 -1.80 -10.35 0.00
N ALA A 125 -2.03 -9.85 -1.21
CA ALA A 125 -1.57 -8.53 -1.63
C ALA A 125 -2.23 -7.39 -0.82
N TYR A 126 -3.54 -7.45 -0.64
CA TYR A 126 -4.29 -6.48 0.18
C TYR A 126 -3.85 -6.51 1.65
N GLN A 127 -3.70 -7.71 2.23
CA GLN A 127 -3.20 -7.85 3.59
C GLN A 127 -1.81 -7.20 3.75
N GLY A 128 -0.89 -7.45 2.82
CA GLY A 128 0.46 -6.88 2.88
C GLY A 128 0.44 -5.35 2.99
N VAL A 129 -0.33 -4.69 2.12
CA VAL A 129 -0.47 -3.23 2.14
C VAL A 129 -1.09 -2.75 3.45
N LEU A 130 -2.21 -3.34 3.88
CA LEU A 130 -2.94 -2.92 5.08
C LEU A 130 -2.06 -3.07 6.34
N VAL A 131 -1.35 -4.19 6.47
CA VAL A 131 -0.44 -4.45 7.59
C VAL A 131 0.68 -3.42 7.65
N GLU A 132 1.39 -3.19 6.53
CA GLU A 132 2.51 -2.25 6.54
C GLU A 132 2.05 -0.80 6.78
N LEU A 133 0.88 -0.41 6.25
CA LEU A 133 0.28 0.89 6.55
C LEU A 133 -0.09 1.04 8.04
N ALA A 134 -0.68 0.02 8.65
CA ALA A 134 -1.05 0.02 10.06
C ALA A 134 0.16 0.00 11.02
N ARG A 135 1.25 -0.67 10.61
CA ARG A 135 2.53 -0.66 11.34
C ARG A 135 3.24 0.67 11.24
N ALA A 136 3.31 1.25 10.05
CA ALA A 136 4.04 2.48 9.80
C ALA A 136 3.33 3.73 10.37
N ASN A 137 2.02 3.69 10.60
CA ASN A 137 1.29 4.85 11.09
C ASN A 137 0.10 4.48 12.01
N ARG A 138 0.13 4.98 13.25
CA ARG A 138 -0.93 4.75 14.24
C ARG A 138 -2.31 5.23 13.79
N LEU A 139 -2.40 6.38 13.10
CA LEU A 139 -3.68 6.89 12.59
C LEU A 139 -4.24 6.00 11.48
N CYS A 140 -3.38 5.37 10.67
CA CYS A 140 -3.84 4.34 9.72
C CYS A 140 -4.48 3.16 10.45
N ARG A 141 -3.81 2.66 11.51
CA ARG A 141 -4.30 1.55 12.33
C ARG A 141 -5.65 1.88 12.96
N GLU A 142 -5.78 3.05 13.57
CA GLU A 142 -7.03 3.52 14.18
C GLU A 142 -8.15 3.67 13.14
N ALA A 143 -7.85 4.23 11.96
CA ALA A 143 -8.82 4.34 10.87
C ALA A 143 -9.30 2.98 10.36
N MET A 144 -8.41 1.98 10.27
CA MET A 144 -8.78 0.62 9.89
C MET A 144 -9.65 -0.06 10.94
N ARG A 145 -9.36 0.12 12.23
CA ARG A 145 -10.20 -0.38 13.33
C ARG A 145 -11.62 0.18 13.24
N LEU A 146 -11.75 1.48 13.01
CA LEU A 146 -13.05 2.15 12.85
C LEU A 146 -13.85 1.64 11.64
N GLN A 147 -13.17 1.08 10.64
CA GLN A 147 -13.78 0.55 9.41
C GLN A 147 -14.00 -0.98 9.46
N ALA A 148 -14.24 -1.53 10.66
CA ALA A 148 -14.42 -2.97 10.87
C ALA A 148 -13.25 -3.82 10.32
N GLY A 149 -12.02 -3.30 10.45
CA GLY A 149 -10.82 -3.95 9.93
C GLY A 149 -10.55 -5.32 10.56
N GLU A 150 -10.82 -5.50 11.84
CA GLU A 150 -10.65 -6.79 12.54
C GLU A 150 -11.63 -7.85 12.02
N GLU A 151 -12.90 -7.49 11.85
CA GLU A 151 -13.94 -8.38 11.32
C GLU A 151 -13.62 -8.78 9.87
N THR A 152 -13.23 -7.80 9.05
CA THR A 152 -12.82 -8.04 7.65
C THR A 152 -11.59 -8.94 7.61
N ALA A 153 -10.60 -8.69 8.46
CA ALA A 153 -9.39 -9.50 8.51
C ALA A 153 -9.72 -10.95 8.88
N SER A 154 -10.57 -11.18 9.89
CA SER A 154 -11.07 -12.51 10.26
C SER A 154 -11.81 -13.20 9.12
N HIS A 155 -12.70 -12.48 8.45
CA HIS A 155 -13.50 -13.03 7.35
C HIS A 155 -12.65 -13.50 6.17
N TYR A 156 -11.56 -12.78 5.88
CA TYR A 156 -10.62 -13.11 4.81
C TYR A 156 -9.41 -13.94 5.27
N ARG A 157 -9.36 -14.36 6.54
CA ARG A 157 -8.24 -15.10 7.16
C ARG A 157 -6.91 -14.35 7.06
N MET A 158 -6.95 -13.03 7.25
CA MET A 158 -5.79 -12.15 7.25
C MET A 158 -5.16 -12.08 8.65
N ALA A 159 -4.54 -13.18 9.10
CA ALA A 159 -3.99 -13.30 10.45
C ALA A 159 -2.98 -12.19 10.83
N ALA A 160 -2.18 -11.72 9.88
CA ALA A 160 -1.20 -10.66 10.16
C ALA A 160 -1.87 -9.29 10.38
N LEU A 161 -2.99 -9.04 9.68
CA LEU A 161 -3.76 -7.82 9.86
C LEU A 161 -4.54 -7.86 11.18
N GLU A 162 -5.19 -8.99 11.51
CA GLU A 162 -5.85 -9.18 12.81
C GLU A 162 -4.88 -8.87 13.96
N GLN A 163 -3.71 -9.51 13.97
CA GLN A 163 -2.70 -9.28 15.00
C GLN A 163 -2.27 -7.82 15.07
N CYS A 164 -2.01 -7.18 13.93
CA CYS A 164 -1.60 -5.79 13.86
C CYS A 164 -2.69 -4.83 14.39
N LEU A 165 -3.97 -5.15 14.16
CA LEU A 165 -5.10 -4.37 14.62
C LEU A 165 -5.48 -4.67 16.07
N SER A 166 -5.06 -5.79 16.67
CA SER A 166 -5.32 -6.07 18.10
C SER A 166 -4.26 -5.46 19.04
N GLU A 167 -3.09 -5.06 18.53
CA GLU A 167 -2.02 -4.43 19.32
C GLU A 167 -2.44 -3.05 19.90
N PRO A 168 -2.33 -2.82 21.21
CA PRO A 168 -2.82 -1.60 21.87
C PRO A 168 -2.27 -0.28 21.30
#